data_AF-A0A6H5I9U1-F1
#
_entry.id   AF-A0A6H5I9U1-F1
#
_cell.length_a   1.000
_cell.length_b   1.000
_cell.length_c   1.000
_cell.angle_alpha   90.00
_cell.angle_beta   90.00
_cell.angle_gamma   90.00
#
_symmetry.space_group_name_H-M   'P 1'
#
loop_
_entity.id
_entity.type
_entity.pdbx_description
1 polymer ?
#
loop_
_entity_poly.entity_id
_entity_poly.type
_entity_poly.pdbx_seq_one_letter_code
_entity_poly.pdbx_strand_id
1 'polypeptide(L)'
;MSYDESDHFGQLNFAKLKSLRANANWNIEDERRKFLRELYTLIRQWKGRLPNLRDVFRKEEIDWLLTESLKRMESIRLVNFVILTGYRNEPDVGEDGKPLFHRTTPLHRIQLT
;
A
#
# COMPACT_ATOMS: atom_id res chain seq x y z
N MET A 1 11.81 1.53 -23.48
CA MET A 1 10.39 1.46 -23.13
C MET A 1 9.82 2.82 -23.46
N SER A 2 8.93 2.91 -24.44
CA SER A 2 8.30 4.19 -24.78
C SER A 2 7.35 4.63 -23.65
N TYR A 3 6.99 5.91 -23.63
CA TYR A 3 5.99 6.41 -22.68
C TYR A 3 4.67 5.63 -22.79
N ASP A 4 4.26 5.27 -24.01
CA ASP A 4 3.02 4.53 -24.27
C ASP A 4 3.05 3.10 -23.71
N GLU A 5 4.18 2.40 -23.83
CA GLU A 5 4.35 1.06 -23.24
C GLU A 5 4.34 1.11 -21.70
N SER A 6 5.02 2.11 -21.12
CA SER A 6 5.05 2.33 -19.68
C SER A 6 3.66 2.60 -19.12
N ASP A 7 2.86 3.41 -19.80
CA ASP A 7 1.51 3.76 -19.38
C ASP A 7 0.58 2.53 -19.46
N HIS A 8 0.66 1.75 -20.55
CA HIS A 8 -0.12 0.51 -20.70
C HIS A 8 0.17 -0.51 -19.58
N PHE A 9 1.45 -0.75 -19.23
CA PHE A 9 1.79 -1.65 -18.12
C PHE A 9 1.29 -1.13 -16.77
N GLY A 10 1.35 0.19 -16.54
CA GLY A 10 0.84 0.82 -15.33
C GLY A 10 -0.67 0.59 -15.17
N GLN A 11 -1.44 0.83 -16.23
CA GLN A 11 -2.90 0.62 -16.24
C GLN A 11 -3.27 -0.85 -16.00
N LEU A 12 -2.56 -1.79 -16.64
CA LEU A 12 -2.80 -3.22 -16.46
C LEU A 12 -2.54 -3.66 -15.01
N ASN A 13 -1.42 -3.22 -14.43
CA ASN A 13 -1.07 -3.54 -13.04
C ASN A 13 -2.06 -2.89 -12.06
N PHE A 14 -2.55 -1.69 -12.34
CA PHE A 14 -3.57 -1.05 -11.54
C PHE A 14 -4.91 -1.79 -11.58
N ALA A 15 -5.34 -2.26 -12.74
CA ALA A 15 -6.54 -3.09 -12.87
C ALA A 15 -6.40 -4.41 -12.09
N LYS A 16 -5.23 -5.05 -12.16
CA LYS A 16 -4.91 -6.24 -11.36
C LYS A 16 -4.99 -5.95 -9.86
N LEU A 17 -4.43 -4.82 -9.41
CA LEU A 17 -4.47 -4.41 -8.00
C LEU A 17 -5.92 -4.22 -7.51
N LYS A 18 -6.76 -3.57 -8.31
CA LYS A 18 -8.19 -3.41 -7.99
C LYS A 18 -8.93 -4.74 -7.91
N SER A 19 -8.71 -5.62 -8.88
CA SER A 19 -9.32 -6.96 -8.89
C SER A 19 -8.86 -7.77 -7.68
N LEU A 20 -7.56 -7.75 -7.37
CA LEU A 20 -6.98 -8.43 -6.22
C LEU A 20 -7.62 -7.94 -4.91
N ARG A 21 -7.77 -6.62 -4.74
CA ARG A 21 -8.43 -6.05 -3.56
C ARG A 21 -9.90 -6.44 -3.49
N ALA A 22 -10.64 -6.39 -4.59
CA ALA A 22 -12.07 -6.71 -4.64
C ALA A 22 -12.36 -8.18 -4.27
N ASN A 23 -11.46 -9.09 -4.65
CA ASN A 23 -11.63 -10.53 -4.39
C ASN A 23 -11.24 -10.97 -2.97
N ALA A 24 -10.72 -10.06 -2.14
CA ALA A 24 -10.32 -10.37 -0.77
C ALA A 24 -11.41 -9.97 0.23
N ASN A 25 -11.84 -10.90 1.07
CA ASN A 25 -12.67 -10.62 2.23
C ASN A 25 -11.80 -10.18 3.41
N TRP A 26 -11.91 -8.91 3.80
CA TRP A 26 -11.08 -8.33 4.87
C TRP A 26 -11.50 -8.76 6.28
N ASN A 27 -12.66 -9.42 6.42
CA ASN A 27 -13.11 -9.97 7.70
C ASN A 27 -12.48 -11.34 7.98
N ILE A 28 -11.89 -12.00 6.97
CA ILE A 28 -11.27 -13.32 7.11
C ILE A 28 -9.74 -13.15 7.12
N GLU A 29 -9.08 -13.58 8.20
CA GLU A 29 -7.63 -13.40 8.35
C GLU A 29 -6.83 -14.13 7.27
N ASP A 30 -7.21 -15.37 6.94
CA ASP A 30 -6.50 -16.15 5.92
C ASP A 30 -6.61 -15.53 4.53
N GLU A 31 -7.75 -14.92 4.19
CA GLU A 31 -7.92 -14.19 2.93
C GLU A 31 -7.07 -12.92 2.90
N ARG A 32 -6.97 -12.18 4.02
CA ARG A 32 -6.06 -11.03 4.12
C ARG A 32 -4.59 -11.45 3.96
N ARG A 33 -4.19 -12.56 4.58
CA ARG A 33 -2.83 -13.12 4.45
C ARG A 33 -2.56 -13.59 3.02
N LYS A 34 -3.55 -14.20 2.35
CA LYS A 34 -3.46 -14.59 0.93
C LYS A 34 -3.31 -13.37 0.04
N PHE A 35 -4.18 -12.36 0.22
CA PHE A 35 -4.11 -11.08 -0.47
C PHE A 35 -2.71 -10.46 -0.36
N LEU A 36 -2.14 -10.42 0.86
CA LEU A 36 -0.81 -9.84 1.09
C LEU A 36 0.29 -10.57 0.30
N ARG A 37 0.26 -11.91 0.22
CA ARG A 37 1.22 -12.69 -0.59
C ARG A 37 1.08 -12.40 -2.09
N GLU A 38 -0.14 -12.30 -2.58
CA GLU A 38 -0.41 -11.98 -3.99
C GLU A 38 -0.02 -10.54 -4.32
N LEU A 39 -0.23 -9.61 -3.38
CA LEU A 39 0.20 -8.22 -3.49
C LEU A 39 1.73 -8.11 -3.61
N TYR A 40 2.50 -8.83 -2.78
CA TYR A 40 3.95 -8.85 -2.90
C TYR A 40 4.41 -9.33 -4.28
N THR A 41 3.75 -10.37 -4.80
CA THR A 41 4.05 -10.89 -6.13
C THR A 41 3.79 -9.84 -7.22
N LEU A 42 2.66 -9.14 -7.14
CA LEU A 42 2.31 -8.06 -8.07
C LEU A 42 3.31 -6.89 -7.99
N ILE A 43 3.64 -6.43 -6.78
CA ILE A 43 4.56 -5.30 -6.56
C ILE A 43 5.96 -5.63 -7.07
N ARG A 44 6.45 -6.86 -6.86
CA ARG A 44 7.78 -7.29 -7.33
C ARG A 44 7.90 -7.21 -8.85
N GLN A 45 6.78 -7.34 -9.57
CA GLN A 45 6.70 -7.29 -11.02
C GLN A 45 6.17 -5.95 -11.54
N TRP A 46 5.96 -4.97 -10.66
CA TRP A 46 5.33 -3.71 -11.04
C TRP A 46 6.17 -2.97 -12.06
N LYS A 47 5.54 -2.62 -13.18
CA LYS A 47 6.09 -1.78 -14.24
C LYS A 47 5.08 -0.71 -14.59
N GLY A 48 5.58 0.42 -15.07
CA GLY A 48 4.76 1.55 -15.47
C GLY A 48 4.41 2.50 -14.32
N ARG A 49 3.43 3.36 -14.57
CA ARG A 49 3.01 4.39 -13.63
C ARG A 49 2.53 3.79 -12.30
N LEU A 50 2.91 4.44 -11.20
CA LEU A 50 2.46 4.07 -9.86
C LEU A 50 1.06 4.64 -9.59
N PRO A 51 0.18 3.87 -8.94
CA PRO A 51 -1.18 4.31 -8.67
C PRO A 51 -1.24 5.18 -7.41
N ASN A 52 -2.32 5.95 -7.26
CA ASN A 52 -2.68 6.47 -5.95
C ASN A 52 -3.32 5.34 -5.13
N LEU A 53 -2.69 4.97 -4.01
CA LEU A 53 -3.17 3.84 -3.18
C LEU A 53 -4.56 4.09 -2.59
N ARG A 54 -4.95 5.36 -2.36
CA ARG A 54 -6.28 5.72 -1.84
C ARG A 54 -7.41 5.46 -2.84
N ASP A 55 -7.09 5.26 -4.13
CA ASP A 55 -8.08 4.86 -5.14
C ASP A 55 -8.47 3.38 -5.04
N VAL A 56 -7.74 2.60 -4.23
CA VAL A 56 -7.91 1.14 -4.09
C VAL A 56 -8.15 0.74 -2.64
N PHE A 57 -7.45 1.36 -1.71
CA PHE A 57 -7.42 0.95 -0.31
C PHE A 57 -7.94 2.04 0.62
N ARG A 58 -8.61 1.60 1.69
CA ARG A 58 -8.90 2.46 2.84
C ARG A 58 -7.64 2.72 3.66
N LYS A 59 -7.65 3.76 4.50
CA LYS A 59 -6.50 4.10 5.36
C LYS A 59 -6.10 2.93 6.26
N GLU A 60 -7.09 2.30 6.87
CA GLU A 60 -6.92 1.19 7.80
C GLU A 60 -6.30 -0.03 7.13
N GLU A 61 -6.60 -0.22 5.85
CA GLU A 61 -6.05 -1.31 5.03
C GLU A 61 -4.58 -1.06 4.73
N ILE A 62 -4.22 0.17 4.37
CA ILE A 62 -2.82 0.57 4.14
C ILE A 62 -2.02 0.44 5.44
N ASP A 63 -2.57 0.90 6.57
CA ASP A 63 -1.95 0.77 7.89
C ASP A 63 -1.73 -0.71 8.26
N TRP A 64 -2.73 -1.57 8.00
CA TRP A 64 -2.61 -3.02 8.21
C TRP A 64 -1.53 -3.63 7.32
N LEU A 65 -1.49 -3.30 6.03
CA LEU A 65 -0.49 -3.80 5.08
C LEU A 65 0.93 -3.43 5.50
N LEU A 66 1.15 -2.17 5.92
CA LEU A 66 2.44 -1.71 6.43
C LEU A 66 2.82 -2.46 7.71
N THR A 67 1.88 -2.59 8.66
CA THR A 67 2.11 -3.29 9.94
C THR A 67 2.46 -4.77 9.73
N GLU A 68 1.70 -5.47 8.90
CA GLU A 68 1.94 -6.88 8.60
C GLU A 68 3.22 -7.09 7.79
N SER A 69 3.59 -6.13 6.96
CA SER A 69 4.82 -6.22 6.18
C SER A 69 6.06 -6.23 7.05
N LEU A 70 6.08 -5.43 8.12
CA LEU A 70 7.20 -5.39 9.07
C LEU A 70 7.43 -6.70 9.82
N LYS A 71 6.40 -7.55 9.93
CA LYS A 71 6.53 -8.89 10.53
C LYS A 71 7.25 -9.88 9.60
N ARG A 72 7.52 -9.51 8.34
CA ARG A 72 8.14 -10.34 7.31
C ARG A 72 9.38 -9.68 6.74
N MET A 73 10.38 -10.45 6.32
CA MET A 73 11.58 -9.92 5.64
C MET A 73 11.26 -9.22 4.29
N GLU A 74 10.07 -9.43 3.73
CA GLU A 74 9.62 -8.76 2.49
C GLU A 74 9.10 -7.33 2.71
N SER A 75 9.20 -6.81 3.94
CA SER A 75 8.81 -5.47 4.36
C SER A 75 9.33 -4.35 3.45
N ILE A 76 10.62 -4.42 3.08
CA ILE A 76 11.31 -3.33 2.38
C ILE A 76 10.67 -3.03 1.03
N ARG A 77 10.22 -4.05 0.29
CA ARG A 77 9.64 -3.84 -1.04
C ARG A 77 8.27 -3.17 -0.99
N LEU A 78 7.40 -3.60 -0.06
CA LEU A 78 6.10 -2.98 0.08
C LEU A 78 6.22 -1.55 0.62
N VAL A 79 7.08 -1.34 1.62
CA VAL A 79 7.32 0.01 2.17
C VAL A 79 7.86 0.94 1.09
N ASN A 80 8.86 0.52 0.32
CA ASN A 80 9.38 1.31 -0.80
C ASN A 80 8.31 1.58 -1.85
N PHE A 81 7.48 0.59 -2.19
CA PHE A 81 6.38 0.78 -3.14
C PHE A 81 5.39 1.85 -2.64
N VAL A 82 4.98 1.79 -1.37
CA VAL A 82 4.09 2.79 -0.77
C VAL A 82 4.71 4.18 -0.80
N ILE A 83 5.99 4.32 -0.44
CA ILE A 83 6.71 5.61 -0.51
C ILE A 83 6.72 6.15 -1.95
N LEU A 84 7.04 5.30 -2.94
CA LEU A 84 7.12 5.70 -4.35
C LEU A 84 5.76 6.11 -4.93
N THR A 85 4.64 5.58 -4.41
CA THR A 85 3.30 6.03 -4.82
C THR A 85 2.97 7.45 -4.37
N GLY A 86 3.83 8.07 -3.54
CA GLY A 86 3.58 9.38 -2.96
C GLY A 86 2.59 9.35 -1.80
N TYR A 87 2.25 8.15 -1.29
CA TYR A 87 1.40 8.02 -0.11
C TYR A 87 2.07 8.70 1.08
N ARG A 88 1.46 9.78 1.56
CA ARG A 88 1.80 10.43 2.81
C ARG A 88 0.75 10.04 3.83
N ASN A 89 1.19 9.70 5.03
CA ASN A 89 0.24 9.54 6.12
C ASN A 89 -0.26 10.94 6.47
N GLU A 90 -1.40 11.32 5.89
CA GLU A 90 -2.07 12.54 6.29
C GLU A 90 -2.49 12.38 7.75
N PRO A 91 -2.10 13.30 8.64
CA PRO A 91 -2.62 13.30 9.99
C PRO A 91 -4.14 13.41 9.89
N ASP A 92 -4.86 12.55 10.61
CA ASP A 92 -6.28 12.82 10.81
C ASP A 92 -6.34 14.15 11.55
N VAL A 93 -6.80 15.17 10.85
CA VAL A 93 -6.93 16.50 11.42
C VAL A 93 -8.20 16.45 12.25
N GLY A 94 -8.10 16.73 13.56
CA GLY A 94 -9.26 16.88 14.41
C GLY A 94 -10.14 18.03 13.92
N GLU A 95 -11.38 18.12 14.42
CA GLU A 95 -12.29 19.24 14.13
C GLU A 95 -11.68 20.62 14.43
N ASP A 96 -10.60 20.67 15.22
CA ASP A 96 -9.84 21.86 15.59
C ASP A 96 -8.69 22.21 14.61
N GLY A 97 -8.54 21.49 13.50
CA GLY A 97 -7.47 21.73 12.54
C GLY A 97 -6.09 21.22 13.00
N LYS A 98 -6.01 20.48 14.12
CA LYS A 98 -4.75 19.95 14.64
C LYS A 98 -4.57 18.47 14.30
N PRO A 99 -3.32 18.01 14.07
CA PRO A 99 -3.03 16.58 13.94
C PRO A 99 -3.48 15.81 15.18
N LEU A 100 -4.32 14.78 15.02
CA LEU A 100 -4.64 13.84 16.09
C LEU A 100 -3.39 12.98 16.38
N PHE A 101 -2.66 13.34 17.43
CA PHE A 101 -1.37 12.77 17.85
C PHE A 101 -1.44 11.32 18.42
N HIS A 102 -2.44 10.51 18.05
CA HIS A 102 -2.66 9.20 18.68
C HIS A 102 -2.26 7.97 17.86
N ARG A 103 -1.49 8.14 16.77
CA ARG A 103 -0.93 6.98 16.06
C ARG A 103 0.59 6.97 16.07
N THR A 104 1.16 6.07 16.86
CA THR A 104 2.48 5.50 16.60
C THR A 104 2.41 4.57 15.38
N THR A 105 2.25 5.15 14.20
CA THR A 105 2.26 4.38 12.96
C THR A 105 3.63 3.76 12.69
N PRO A 106 3.71 2.56 12.07
CA PRO A 106 4.96 1.84 11.92
C PRO A 106 6.04 2.55 11.07
N LEU A 107 5.65 3.50 10.21
CA LEU A 107 6.59 4.34 9.46
C LEU A 107 7.49 5.21 10.37
N HIS A 108 6.99 5.63 11.53
CA HIS A 108 7.76 6.40 12.51
C HIS A 108 8.87 5.59 13.19
N ARG A 109 8.85 4.26 13.06
CA ARG A 109 9.86 3.36 13.65
C ARG A 109 11.11 3.19 12.79
N ILE A 110 11.11 3.63 11.52
CA ILE A 110 12.24 3.44 10.60
C ILE A 110 13.20 4.65 10.61
N GLN A 111 12.77 5.83 11.09
CA GLN A 111 13.59 7.06 11.09
C GLN A 111 14.43 7.28 12.37
N LEU A 112 14.54 6.30 13.28
CA LEU A 112 15.28 6.43 14.55
C LEU A 112 16.32 5.33 14.82
N THR A 113 16.88 4.74 13.77
CA THR A 113 18.09 3.89 13.85
C THR A 113 18.98 4.18 12.67
#